data_AF-A0A7D5SXH6-F1
#
_entry.id   AF-A0A7D5SXH6-F1
#
_cell.length_a   1.000
_cell.length_b   1.000
_cell.length_c   1.000
_cell.angle_alpha   90.00
_cell.angle_beta   90.00
_cell.angle_gamma   90.00
#
_symmetry.space_group_name_H-M   'P 1'
#
loop_
_entity.id
_entity.type
_entity.pdbx_description
1 polymer ?
#
loop_
_entity_poly.entity_id
_entity_poly.type
_entity_poly.pdbx_seq_one_letter_code
_entity_poly.pdbx_strand_id
1 'polypeptide(L)'
;MAQKGIPIGVAVVGVLAFLAGLVWLFAGAILFIDGIDDTDAMVAAAVSTVLGLAFLLFGLGCLKGWGWVWTFGVVILIISMAFSVYSWYLDDFSDAEMLSTLVSIGIALVILLYLNSFKVKNWFGKL
;
A
#
# COMPACT_ATOMS: atom_id res chain seq x y z
N MET A 1 -30.87 -2.20 -11.53
CA MET A 1 -29.77 -2.19 -10.54
C MET A 1 -28.46 -2.18 -11.31
N ALA A 2 -27.88 -1.00 -11.54
CA ALA A 2 -26.62 -0.90 -12.28
C ALA A 2 -25.50 -1.51 -11.41
N GLN A 3 -24.87 -2.59 -11.88
CA GLN A 3 -23.64 -3.09 -11.27
C GLN A 3 -22.64 -1.93 -11.23
N LYS A 4 -22.39 -1.41 -10.03
CA LYS A 4 -21.32 -0.45 -9.78
C LYS A 4 -20.01 -1.21 -9.95
N GLY A 5 -19.53 -1.31 -11.19
CA GLY A 5 -18.30 -2.00 -11.51
C GLY A 5 -17.15 -1.44 -10.68
N ILE A 6 -16.34 -2.33 -10.11
CA ILE A 6 -15.17 -1.94 -9.33
C ILE A 6 -14.22 -1.15 -10.25
N PRO A 7 -13.74 0.04 -9.85
CA PRO A 7 -12.74 0.74 -10.63
C PRO A 7 -11.51 -0.16 -10.84
N ILE A 8 -11.09 -0.35 -12.09
CA ILE A 8 -10.04 -1.33 -12.46
C ILE A 8 -8.77 -1.15 -11.62
N GLY A 9 -8.34 0.10 -11.40
CA GLY A 9 -7.15 0.38 -10.58
C GLY A 9 -7.29 -0.08 -9.13
N VAL A 10 -8.47 0.11 -8.52
CA VAL A 10 -8.75 -0.37 -7.15
C VAL A 10 -8.80 -1.89 -7.10
N ALA A 11 -9.37 -2.53 -8.12
CA ALA A 11 -9.39 -3.98 -8.23
C ALA A 11 -7.97 -4.56 -8.35
N VAL A 12 -7.14 -3.98 -9.22
CA VAL A 12 -5.74 -4.40 -9.40
C VAL A 12 -4.97 -4.24 -8.10
N VAL A 13 -5.03 -3.07 -7.44
CA VAL A 13 -4.36 -2.84 -6.15
C VAL A 13 -4.86 -3.79 -5.07
N GLY A 14 -6.17 -4.02 -5.00
CA GLY A 14 -6.77 -4.95 -4.03
C GLY A 14 -6.29 -6.39 -4.23
N VAL A 15 -6.25 -6.87 -5.46
CA VAL A 15 -5.75 -8.21 -5.80
C VAL A 15 -4.25 -8.32 -5.53
N LEU A 16 -3.44 -7.33 -5.91
CA LEU A 16 -2.01 -7.33 -5.65
C LEU A 16 -1.71 -7.33 -4.15
N ALA A 17 -2.40 -6.50 -3.37
CA ALA A 17 -2.25 -6.46 -1.91
C ALA A 17 -2.67 -7.79 -1.26
N PHE A 18 -3.74 -8.42 -1.77
CA PHE A 18 -4.18 -9.73 -1.30
C PHE A 18 -3.13 -10.82 -1.58
N LEU A 19 -2.59 -10.87 -2.80
CA LEU A 19 -1.53 -11.79 -3.17
C LEU A 19 -0.25 -11.55 -2.36
N ALA A 20 0.13 -10.29 -2.15
CA ALA A 20 1.27 -9.94 -1.30
C ALA A 20 1.06 -10.43 0.14
N GLY A 21 -0.14 -10.25 0.69
CA GLY A 21 -0.50 -10.75 2.01
C GLY A 21 -0.37 -12.27 2.13
N LEU A 22 -0.79 -13.02 1.11
CA LEU A 22 -0.58 -14.47 1.06
C LEU A 22 0.89 -14.85 1.06
N VAL A 23 1.72 -14.18 0.26
CA VAL A 23 3.17 -14.43 0.22
C VAL A 23 3.80 -14.21 1.60
N TRP A 24 3.43 -13.12 2.29
CA TRP A 24 3.90 -12.84 3.65
C TRP A 24 3.47 -13.90 4.66
N LEU A 25 2.24 -14.43 4.55
CA LEU A 25 1.80 -15.53 5.40
C LEU A 25 2.58 -16.82 5.14
N PHE A 26 2.84 -17.16 3.88
CA PHE A 26 3.65 -18.33 3.56
C PHE A 26 5.09 -18.18 4.05
N ALA A 27 5.69 -17.00 3.88
CA ALA A 27 7.01 -16.70 4.42
C ALA A 27 7.03 -16.85 5.94
N GLY A 28 6.04 -16.29 6.64
CA GLY A 28 5.94 -16.42 8.10
C GLY A 28 5.75 -17.86 8.55
N ALA A 29 4.94 -18.65 7.84
CA ALA A 29 4.75 -20.06 8.16
C ALA A 29 6.04 -20.88 7.98
N ILE A 30 6.80 -20.62 6.90
CA ILE A 30 8.09 -21.29 6.66
C ILE A 30 9.08 -20.95 7.77
N LEU A 31 9.21 -19.66 8.11
CA LEU A 31 10.09 -19.20 9.20
C LEU A 31 9.69 -19.78 10.55
N PHE A 32 8.39 -19.94 10.80
CA PHE A 32 7.90 -20.55 12.05
C PHE A 32 8.27 -22.03 12.16
N ILE A 33 8.26 -22.77 11.06
CA ILE A 33 8.62 -24.19 11.03
C ILE A 33 10.14 -24.37 11.17
N ASP A 34 10.93 -23.55 10.47
CA ASP A 34 12.39 -23.66 10.43
C ASP A 34 13.05 -23.09 11.70
N GLY A 35 12.40 -22.12 12.34
CA GLY A 35 12.94 -21.31 13.43
C GLY A 35 12.47 -21.68 14.84
N ILE A 36 11.96 -22.89 15.08
CA ILE A 36 11.38 -23.26 16.39
C ILE A 36 12.37 -23.08 17.55
N ASP A 37 13.67 -23.32 17.30
CA ASP A 37 14.73 -23.20 18.31
C ASP A 37 15.49 -21.85 18.24
N ASP A 38 15.15 -20.98 17.27
CA ASP A 38 15.79 -19.68 17.06
C ASP A 38 14.82 -18.54 17.36
N THR A 39 15.15 -17.76 18.40
CA THR A 39 14.32 -16.64 18.84
C THR A 39 14.19 -15.55 17.77
N ASP A 40 15.24 -15.31 16.98
CA ASP A 40 15.21 -14.28 15.94
C ASP A 40 14.28 -14.69 14.78
N ALA A 41 14.32 -15.97 14.41
CA ALA A 41 13.44 -16.54 13.40
C ALA A 41 11.97 -16.52 13.87
N MET A 42 11.69 -16.81 15.15
CA MET A 42 10.34 -16.70 15.72
C MET A 42 9.80 -15.27 15.68
N VAL A 43 10.64 -14.27 15.98
CA VAL A 43 10.26 -12.86 15.89
C VAL A 43 9.96 -12.47 14.44
N ALA A 44 10.82 -12.85 13.50
CA ALA A 44 10.60 -12.60 12.08
C ALA A 44 9.32 -13.28 11.55
N ALA A 45 9.03 -14.51 12.01
CA ALA A 45 7.80 -15.23 11.68
C ALA A 45 6.55 -14.52 12.22
N ALA A 46 6.60 -13.99 13.45
CA ALA A 46 5.49 -13.23 14.03
C ALA A 46 5.23 -11.93 13.25
N VAL A 47 6.29 -11.16 12.95
CA VAL A 47 6.20 -9.89 12.20
C VAL A 47 5.66 -10.12 10.80
N SER A 48 6.21 -11.10 10.07
CA SER A 48 5.76 -11.44 8.71
C SER A 48 4.30 -11.90 8.69
N THR A 49 3.86 -12.67 9.69
CA THR A 49 2.45 -13.08 9.82
C THR A 49 1.53 -11.88 10.04
N VAL A 50 1.91 -10.96 10.92
CA VAL A 50 1.13 -9.74 11.20
C VAL A 50 1.03 -8.86 9.95
N LEU A 51 2.15 -8.67 9.24
CA LEU A 51 2.17 -7.94 7.97
C LEU A 51 1.30 -8.61 6.92
N GLY A 52 1.36 -9.94 6.79
CA GLY A 52 0.53 -10.70 5.87
C GLY A 52 -0.97 -10.49 6.12
N LEU A 53 -1.39 -10.56 7.39
CA LEU A 53 -2.77 -10.27 7.78
C LEU A 53 -3.17 -8.82 7.48
N ALA A 54 -2.29 -7.85 7.75
CA ALA A 54 -2.55 -6.45 7.44
C ALA A 54 -2.74 -6.21 5.94
N PHE A 55 -1.90 -6.82 5.09
CA PHE A 55 -2.02 -6.74 3.63
C PHE A 55 -3.29 -7.42 3.10
N LEU A 56 -3.68 -8.56 3.67
CA LEU A 56 -4.94 -9.22 3.34
C LEU A 56 -6.15 -8.35 3.69
N LEU A 57 -6.17 -7.75 4.89
CA LEU A 57 -7.22 -6.84 5.31
C LEU A 57 -7.30 -5.60 4.43
N PHE A 58 -6.14 -5.05 4.04
CA PHE A 58 -6.08 -3.92 3.12
C PHE A 58 -6.58 -4.29 1.72
N GLY A 59 -6.15 -5.44 1.18
CA GLY A 59 -6.60 -5.96 -0.12
C GLY A 59 -8.11 -6.20 -0.16
N LEU A 60 -8.65 -6.85 0.87
CA LEU A 60 -10.09 -7.06 1.03
C LEU A 60 -10.84 -5.73 1.20
N GLY A 61 -10.28 -4.79 1.95
CA GLY A 61 -10.85 -3.47 2.14
C GLY A 61 -10.93 -2.65 0.84
N CYS A 62 -9.93 -2.77 -0.04
CA CYS A 62 -9.96 -2.23 -1.40
C CYS A 62 -11.08 -2.87 -2.24
N LEU A 63 -11.19 -4.20 -2.22
CA LEU A 63 -12.19 -4.97 -2.98
C LEU A 63 -13.62 -4.82 -2.45
N LYS A 64 -13.80 -4.46 -1.18
CA LYS A 64 -15.11 -4.23 -0.56
C LYS A 64 -15.51 -2.76 -0.54
N GLY A 65 -14.60 -1.85 -0.92
CA GLY A 65 -14.88 -0.40 -0.97
C GLY A 65 -14.98 0.26 0.40
N TRP A 66 -14.16 -0.16 1.37
CA TRP A 66 -14.16 0.42 2.71
C TRP A 66 -13.60 1.85 2.73
N GLY A 67 -14.40 2.83 3.18
CA GLY A 67 -14.01 4.25 3.16
C GLY A 67 -12.76 4.62 3.98
N TRP A 68 -12.41 3.83 4.99
CA TRP A 68 -11.16 4.03 5.74
C TRP A 68 -9.92 3.70 4.90
N VAL A 69 -10.01 2.71 3.99
CA VAL A 69 -8.92 2.28 3.10
C VAL A 69 -8.53 3.39 2.13
N TRP A 70 -9.52 4.09 1.60
CA TRP A 70 -9.28 5.28 0.79
C TRP A 70 -8.52 6.36 1.58
N THR A 71 -8.94 6.61 2.82
CA THR A 71 -8.30 7.62 3.66
C THR A 71 -6.86 7.24 3.96
N PHE A 72 -6.63 5.97 4.28
CA PHE A 72 -5.30 5.42 4.53
C PHE A 72 -4.39 5.55 3.29
N GLY A 73 -4.90 5.21 2.10
CA GLY A 73 -4.14 5.36 0.85
C GLY A 73 -3.77 6.82 0.55
N VAL A 74 -4.68 7.76 0.75
CA VAL A 74 -4.41 9.21 0.58
C VAL A 74 -3.36 9.68 1.58
N VAL A 75 -3.48 9.30 2.86
CA VAL A 75 -2.52 9.68 3.91
C VAL A 75 -1.13 9.13 3.60
N ILE A 76 -1.02 7.87 3.19
CA ILE A 76 0.27 7.27 2.80
C ILE A 76 0.89 8.05 1.64
N LEU A 77 0.14 8.37 0.60
CA LEU A 77 0.68 9.12 -0.54
C LEU A 77 1.23 10.49 -0.13
N ILE A 78 0.52 11.20 0.75
CA ILE A 78 0.99 12.49 1.29
C ILE A 78 2.29 12.30 2.08
N ILE A 79 2.35 11.26 2.93
CA ILE A 79 3.55 10.94 3.70
C ILE A 79 4.71 10.58 2.77
N SER A 80 4.48 9.73 1.75
CA SER A 80 5.49 9.36 0.76
C SER A 80 6.03 10.58 0.02
N MET A 81 5.17 11.52 -0.38
CA MET A 81 5.60 12.78 -0.99
C MET A 81 6.48 13.60 -0.04
N ALA A 82 6.11 13.70 1.24
CA ALA A 82 6.90 14.40 2.24
C ALA A 82 8.28 13.73 2.43
N PHE A 83 8.34 12.39 2.45
CA PHE A 83 9.60 11.65 2.52
C PHE A 83 10.48 11.86 1.29
N SER A 84 9.92 11.91 0.08
CA SER A 84 10.68 12.19 -1.13
C SER A 84 11.31 13.59 -1.12
N VAL A 85 10.61 14.59 -0.59
CA VAL A 85 11.18 15.94 -0.42
C VAL A 85 12.24 15.95 0.68
N TYR A 86 12.00 15.24 1.77
CA TYR A 86 12.94 15.14 2.88
C TYR A 86 14.23 14.41 2.48
N SER A 87 14.17 13.34 1.68
CA SER A 87 15.37 12.67 1.18
C SER A 87 16.19 13.60 0.30
N TRP A 88 15.54 14.32 -0.62
CA TRP A 88 16.23 15.30 -1.46
C TRP A 88 16.92 16.42 -0.67
N TYR A 89 16.34 16.81 0.48
CA TYR A 89 16.96 17.75 1.41
C TYR A 89 18.20 17.17 2.10
N LEU A 90 18.18 15.89 2.49
CA LEU A 90 19.35 15.23 3.09
C LEU A 90 20.52 15.08 2.10
N ASP A 91 20.20 14.96 0.81
CA ASP A 91 21.18 14.90 -0.28
C ASP A 91 21.58 16.29 -0.81
N ASP A 92 21.42 17.33 0.02
CA ASP A 92 21.83 18.73 -0.23
C ASP A 92 21.33 19.29 -1.56
N PHE A 93 20.09 18.93 -1.93
CA PHE A 93 19.46 19.32 -3.20
C PHE A 93 20.27 18.94 -4.45
N SER A 94 20.96 17.80 -4.43
CA SER A 94 21.71 17.28 -5.57
C SER A 94 20.87 17.25 -6.86
N ASP A 95 21.45 17.76 -7.96
CA ASP A 95 20.85 17.75 -9.30
C ASP A 95 20.56 16.33 -9.80
N ALA A 96 21.37 15.34 -9.38
CA ALA A 96 21.19 13.94 -9.73
C ALA A 96 19.87 13.36 -9.15
N GLU A 97 19.44 13.87 -8.00
CA GLU A 97 18.23 13.44 -7.29
C GLU A 97 17.00 14.29 -7.61
N MET A 98 17.20 15.44 -8.25
CA MET A 98 16.09 16.31 -8.62
C MET A 98 15.09 15.60 -9.55
N LEU A 99 15.59 14.84 -10.53
CA LEU A 99 14.73 14.10 -11.47
C LEU A 99 13.97 12.96 -10.78
N SER A 100 14.63 12.18 -9.91
CA SER A 100 13.96 11.08 -9.18
C SER A 100 12.88 11.64 -8.25
N THR A 101 13.17 12.73 -7.56
CA THR A 101 12.23 13.42 -6.67
C THR A 101 11.02 13.96 -7.43
N LEU A 102 11.24 14.68 -8.54
CA LEU A 102 10.16 15.18 -9.40
C LEU A 102 9.27 14.06 -9.94
N VAL A 103 9.87 12.97 -10.41
CA VAL A 103 9.12 11.81 -10.92
C VAL A 103 8.30 11.18 -9.81
N SER A 104 8.87 10.97 -8.61
CA SER A 104 8.16 10.38 -7.47
C SER A 104 6.94 11.21 -7.05
N ILE A 105 7.10 12.54 -6.97
CA ILE A 105 6.03 13.50 -6.65
C ILE A 105 4.98 13.51 -7.75
N GLY A 106 5.38 13.53 -9.02
CA GLY A 106 4.48 13.51 -10.16
C GLY A 106 3.60 12.26 -10.18
N ILE A 107 4.19 11.08 -9.94
CA ILE A 107 3.45 9.82 -9.83
C ILE A 107 2.47 9.87 -8.66
N ALA A 108 2.90 10.34 -7.48
CA ALA A 108 2.02 10.45 -6.31
C ALA A 108 0.83 11.39 -6.57
N LEU A 109 1.03 12.51 -7.26
CA LEU A 109 -0.03 13.43 -7.67
C LEU A 109 -1.03 12.77 -8.64
N VAL A 110 -0.54 12.03 -9.65
CA VAL A 110 -1.41 11.31 -10.58
C VAL A 110 -2.28 10.29 -9.84
N ILE A 111 -1.70 9.55 -8.88
CA ILE A 111 -2.44 8.60 -8.06
C ILE A 111 -3.48 9.31 -7.18
N LEU A 112 -3.12 10.44 -6.56
CA LEU A 112 -4.05 11.26 -5.78
C LEU A 112 -5.23 11.78 -6.61
N LEU A 113 -4.97 12.23 -7.84
CA LEU A 113 -6.01 12.64 -8.79
C LEU A 113 -6.92 11.47 -9.17
N TYR A 114 -6.34 10.28 -9.41
CA TYR A 114 -7.11 9.07 -9.67
C TYR A 114 -8.00 8.67 -8.48
N LEU A 115 -7.46 8.68 -7.26
CA LEU A 115 -8.19 8.37 -6.03
C LEU A 115 -9.31 9.38 -5.76
N ASN A 116 -9.12 10.65 -6.13
CA ASN A 116 -10.16 11.68 -6.01
C ASN A 116 -11.19 11.68 -7.15
N SER A 117 -11.04 10.83 -8.16
CA SER A 117 -12.03 10.73 -9.23
C SER A 117 -13.40 10.31 -8.68
N PHE A 118 -14.47 10.84 -9.28
CA PHE A 118 -15.86 10.59 -8.85
C PHE A 118 -16.18 9.08 -8.78
N LYS A 119 -15.65 8.29 -9.72
CA LYS A 119 -15.83 6.83 -9.75
C LYS A 119 -15.22 6.15 -8.51
N VAL A 120 -14.02 6.54 -8.11
CA VAL A 120 -13.28 5.94 -7.00
C VAL A 120 -13.81 6.40 -5.65
N LYS A 121 -14.07 7.71 -5.47
CA LYS A 121 -14.68 8.21 -4.23
C LYS A 121 -16.05 7.59 -3.96
N ASN A 122 -16.83 7.35 -5.03
CA ASN A 122 -18.15 6.73 -4.91
C ASN A 122 -18.02 5.29 -4.45
N TRP A 123 -17.05 4.55 -5.00
CA TRP A 123 -16.76 3.17 -4.59
C TRP A 123 -16.48 3.06 -3.09
N PHE A 124 -15.70 4.01 -2.55
CA PHE A 124 -15.32 4.04 -1.14
C PHE A 124 -16.32 4.75 -0.20
N GLY A 125 -17.50 5.17 -0.70
CA GLY A 125 -18.51 5.86 0.12
C GLY A 125 -18.07 7.22 0.64
N LYS A 126 -17.16 7.91 -0.07
CA LYS A 126 -16.62 9.25 0.24
C LYS A 126 -17.30 10.35 -0.59
N LEU A 127 -18.53 10.09 -1.04
CA LEU A 127 -19.33 10.94 -1.93
C LEU A 127 -20.70 11.22 -1.32
#